data_AF-A0A815MIJ7-F1
#
_entry.id   AF-A0A815MIJ7-F1
#
_cell.length_a   1.000
_cell.length_b   1.000
_cell.length_c   1.000
_cell.angle_alpha   90.00
_cell.angle_beta   90.00
_cell.angle_gamma   90.00
#
_symmetry.space_group_name_H-M   'P 1'
#
loop_
_entity.id
_entity.type
_entity.pdbx_description
1 polymer ?
#
loop_
_entity_poly.entity_id
_entity_poly.type
_entity_poly.pdbx_seq_one_letter_code
_entity_poly.pdbx_strand_id
1 'polypeptide(L)'
;MPKRAVGIKRSWEELKKELDRTGSGYPGAVYFKTISAQGPQLFAIVNNDSVFYNDHGKWHRYITACNIQFGRMEFNSSNPDRSKSEDTISQLQTNESDWVFISHNGQDITYHYHELVVPLLHRMAHLEKLTLYLHINTDGLLINDTHLQNEILIHMPQLHTFTFYISIEIGACKLPRSISPDDIQKTSTNIKSIRTACVIESLNRFTTMCHAYLFPFSFTHLNISSQFPNMILNSVTHLYVKDSISLKHRFVMRISKAFPMLMCFSLRNSTTQLCNDHAMTTDENLSNLIIEYPQLILLDLRYVNEDYVEQFLLETKIYLPRLTQRRV
;
A
#
# COMPACT_ATOMS: atom_id res chain seq x y z
N MET A 1 9.13 -3.73 -18.27
CA MET A 1 9.06 -4.07 -16.82
C MET A 1 9.11 -2.78 -16.01
N PRO A 2 8.08 -2.47 -15.20
CA PRO A 2 8.05 -1.24 -14.40
C PRO A 2 9.05 -1.33 -13.21
N LYS A 3 9.91 -0.31 -13.05
CA LYS A 3 10.98 -0.25 -12.06
C LYS A 3 10.52 0.44 -10.76
N ARG A 4 11.00 -0.07 -9.63
CA ARG A 4 10.81 0.44 -8.25
C ARG A 4 11.68 1.67 -8.01
N ALA A 5 11.23 2.63 -7.20
CA ALA A 5 12.15 3.59 -6.58
C ALA A 5 13.10 2.85 -5.61
N VAL A 6 14.39 3.17 -5.68
CA VAL A 6 15.43 2.67 -4.78
C VAL A 6 16.20 3.89 -4.29
N GLY A 7 16.10 4.21 -3.01
CA GLY A 7 17.02 5.15 -2.38
C GLY A 7 18.38 4.47 -2.22
N ILE A 8 19.47 5.14 -2.61
CA ILE A 8 20.81 4.58 -2.40
C ILE A 8 21.21 4.88 -0.96
N LYS A 9 21.40 3.83 -0.16
CA LYS A 9 21.99 3.95 1.17
C LYS A 9 23.39 4.56 1.02
N ARG A 10 23.63 5.66 1.73
CA ARG A 10 24.93 6.34 1.76
C ARG A 10 25.39 6.50 3.20
N SER A 11 26.70 6.61 3.39
CA SER A 11 27.25 7.14 4.64
C SER A 11 27.06 8.65 4.69
N TRP A 12 27.09 9.21 5.91
CA TRP A 12 27.05 10.66 6.09
C TRP A 12 28.28 11.34 5.46
N GLU A 13 29.42 10.69 5.49
CA GLU A 13 30.71 11.14 4.98
C GLU A 13 30.70 11.31 3.46
N GLU A 14 30.09 10.35 2.75
CA GLU A 14 29.88 10.45 1.30
C GLU A 14 28.97 11.63 0.95
N LEU A 15 27.88 11.82 1.70
CA LEU A 15 26.94 12.92 1.47
C LEU A 15 27.56 14.29 1.74
N LYS A 16 28.38 14.43 2.79
CA LYS A 16 29.12 15.67 3.08
C LYS A 16 29.99 16.09 1.90
N LYS A 17 30.75 15.14 1.37
CA LYS A 17 31.68 15.39 0.27
C LYS A 17 30.97 15.72 -1.03
N GLU A 18 29.88 15.00 -1.33
CA GLU A 18 29.14 15.17 -2.57
C GLU A 18 28.36 16.50 -2.64
N LEU A 19 27.93 17.02 -1.48
CA LEU A 19 26.99 18.13 -1.40
C LEU A 19 27.57 19.39 -0.76
N ASP A 20 28.88 19.39 -0.53
CA ASP A 20 29.62 20.47 0.13
C ASP A 20 29.02 20.87 1.48
N ARG A 21 28.79 19.88 2.35
CA ARG A 21 28.13 20.09 3.65
C ARG A 21 29.06 19.93 4.85
N THR A 22 28.78 20.74 5.86
CA THR A 22 29.47 20.73 7.17
C THR A 22 28.61 20.05 8.24
N GLY A 23 29.24 19.41 9.24
CA GLY A 23 28.58 18.88 10.44
C GLY A 23 28.80 17.37 10.68
N SER A 24 28.33 16.89 11.83
CA SER A 24 28.40 15.46 12.19
C SER A 24 27.12 14.72 11.83
N GLY A 25 27.25 13.44 11.50
CA GLY A 25 26.10 12.56 11.28
C GLY A 25 25.44 12.21 12.61
N TYR A 26 24.20 11.76 12.55
CA TYR A 26 23.50 11.18 13.69
C TYR A 26 23.98 9.73 13.86
N PRO A 27 24.50 9.35 15.04
CA PRO A 27 24.88 7.97 15.31
C PRO A 27 23.70 7.00 15.11
N GLY A 28 23.92 5.89 14.40
CA GLY A 28 22.90 4.87 14.14
C GLY A 28 21.91 5.20 13.02
N ALA A 29 22.00 6.38 12.40
CA ALA A 29 21.14 6.76 11.29
C ALA A 29 21.45 5.98 10.01
N VAL A 30 20.40 5.66 9.25
CA VAL A 30 20.52 5.26 7.84
C VAL A 30 20.17 6.46 6.97
N TYR A 31 21.06 6.81 6.05
CA TYR A 31 20.87 7.92 5.12
C TYR A 31 20.49 7.39 3.74
N PHE A 32 19.47 7.99 3.16
CA PHE A 32 19.06 7.74 1.78
C PHE A 32 19.19 9.03 0.99
N LYS A 33 19.88 8.97 -0.16
CA LYS A 33 19.80 10.03 -1.17
C LYS A 33 18.60 9.73 -2.08
N THR A 34 17.60 10.61 -2.10
CA THR A 34 16.53 10.53 -3.10
C THR A 34 17.04 11.02 -4.45
N ILE A 35 16.62 10.35 -5.52
CA ILE A 35 17.04 10.63 -6.89
C ILE A 35 16.01 11.58 -7.53
N SER A 36 15.76 12.72 -6.90
CA SER A 36 14.98 13.77 -7.57
C SER A 36 15.95 14.79 -8.14
N ALA A 37 16.04 14.87 -9.47
CA ALA A 37 16.87 15.86 -10.16
C ALA A 37 16.30 17.29 -10.10
N GLN A 38 15.04 17.43 -9.69
CA GLN A 38 14.29 18.70 -9.78
C GLN A 38 13.70 19.15 -8.43
N GLY A 39 13.89 18.40 -7.34
CA GLY A 39 13.40 18.77 -6.00
C GLY A 39 14.51 18.93 -4.95
N PRO A 40 14.17 19.44 -3.75
CA PRO A 40 15.12 19.47 -2.64
C PRO A 40 15.66 18.06 -2.43
N GLN A 41 16.98 17.94 -2.30
CA GLN A 41 17.65 16.68 -2.02
C GLN A 41 17.21 16.18 -0.63
N LEU A 42 16.10 15.45 -0.61
CA LEU A 42 15.48 14.94 0.60
C LEU A 42 16.32 13.78 1.13
N PHE A 43 17.11 14.04 2.17
CA PHE A 43 17.80 12.99 2.92
C PHE A 43 16.92 12.48 4.03
N ALA A 44 16.34 11.29 3.90
CA ALA A 44 15.66 10.64 5.01
C ALA A 44 16.70 10.07 5.99
N ILE A 45 16.78 10.63 7.19
CA ILE A 45 17.42 9.98 8.35
C ILE A 45 16.36 9.12 9.00
N VAL A 46 16.51 7.79 8.95
CA VAL A 46 15.65 6.89 9.72
C VAL A 46 16.41 6.45 10.97
N ASN A 47 15.88 6.81 12.14
CA ASN A 47 16.27 6.24 13.43
C ASN A 47 14.99 5.81 14.14
N ASN A 48 14.82 4.50 14.35
CA ASN A 48 13.79 3.71 15.05
C ASN A 48 12.33 4.23 15.17
N ASP A 49 12.07 5.53 15.26
CA ASP A 49 10.75 6.19 15.32
C ASP A 49 10.74 7.62 14.72
N SER A 50 11.74 8.00 13.93
CA SER A 50 11.83 9.37 13.39
C SER A 50 12.45 9.41 12.00
N VAL A 51 11.80 10.17 11.13
CA VAL A 51 12.29 10.57 9.82
C VAL A 51 12.72 12.03 9.94
N PHE A 52 13.93 12.34 9.50
CA PHE A 52 14.33 13.73 9.31
C PHE A 52 14.55 13.95 7.83
N TYR A 53 14.21 15.12 7.33
CA TYR A 53 14.60 15.55 6.00
C TYR A 53 15.40 16.83 6.07
N ASN A 54 16.31 17.02 5.13
CA ASN A 54 17.08 18.24 5.04
C ASN A 54 16.58 19.08 3.86
N ASP A 55 16.21 20.31 4.14
CA ASP A 55 15.75 21.28 3.17
C ASP A 55 16.67 22.51 3.21
N HIS A 56 17.37 22.77 2.12
CA HIS A 56 18.34 23.87 2.00
C HIS A 56 19.32 24.00 3.19
N GLY A 57 19.85 22.88 3.70
CA GLY A 57 20.82 22.86 4.79
C GLY A 57 20.20 22.85 6.18
N LYS A 58 18.88 23.06 6.31
CA LYS A 58 18.15 22.97 7.58
C LYS A 58 17.58 21.57 7.77
N TRP A 59 17.84 20.97 8.93
CA TRP A 59 17.22 19.70 9.30
C TRP A 59 15.82 19.94 9.85
N HIS A 60 14.85 19.29 9.23
CA HIS A 60 13.48 19.24 9.69
C HIS A 60 13.23 17.87 10.29
N ARG A 61 12.96 17.84 11.60
CA ARG A 61 12.48 16.64 12.26
C ARG A 61 11.02 16.44 11.86
N TYR A 62 10.71 15.28 11.33
CA TYR A 62 9.33 14.85 11.17
C TYR A 62 8.88 14.26 12.52
N ILE A 63 8.24 15.09 13.35
CA ILE A 63 8.06 14.84 14.80
C ILE A 63 7.13 13.63 15.07
N THR A 64 6.29 13.23 14.12
CA THR A 64 5.32 12.12 14.26
C THR A 64 5.70 10.86 13.47
N ALA A 65 6.97 10.75 13.06
CA ALA A 65 7.45 9.70 12.17
C ALA A 65 7.66 8.31 12.83
N CYS A 66 7.12 8.05 14.02
CA CYS A 66 6.92 6.67 14.49
C CYS A 66 6.07 5.85 13.49
N ASN A 67 5.28 6.56 12.67
CA ASN A 67 4.29 5.95 11.81
C ASN A 67 4.50 6.21 10.31
N ILE A 68 5.47 7.02 9.88
CA ILE A 68 5.74 7.26 8.44
C ILE A 68 6.96 6.45 8.00
N GLN A 69 6.72 5.45 7.17
CA GLN A 69 7.78 4.65 6.55
C GLN A 69 8.13 5.24 5.17
N PHE A 70 9.36 5.70 4.99
CA PHE A 70 9.93 5.90 3.65
C PHE A 70 10.76 4.65 3.32
N GLY A 71 10.30 3.86 2.36
CA GLY A 71 11.00 2.63 2.01
C GLY A 71 10.46 1.96 0.77
N ARG A 72 11.22 0.98 0.28
CA ARG A 72 10.67 -0.15 -0.45
C ARG A 72 9.78 -0.90 0.53
N MET A 73 8.55 -1.22 0.14
CA MET A 73 7.61 -2.01 0.95
C MET A 73 8.18 -3.42 1.14
N GLU A 74 9.06 -3.60 2.11
CA GLU A 74 9.52 -4.90 2.60
C GLU A 74 8.88 -5.05 3.99
N PHE A 75 7.86 -5.90 4.07
CA PHE A 75 7.22 -6.25 5.33
C PHE A 75 8.22 -7.01 6.21
N ASN A 76 9.02 -6.28 6.96
CA ASN A 76 9.77 -6.79 8.10
C ASN A 76 8.77 -6.96 9.27
N SER A 77 8.23 -8.17 9.40
CA SER A 77 7.82 -8.65 10.72
C SER A 77 9.10 -9.01 11.47
N SER A 78 9.39 -8.29 12.55
CA SER A 78 10.43 -8.53 13.54
C SER A 78 10.90 -10.00 13.65
N ASN A 79 12.19 -10.24 13.41
CA ASN A 79 12.92 -11.38 13.98
C ASN A 79 14.34 -10.91 14.33
N PRO A 80 14.87 -11.19 15.54
CA PRO A 80 16.21 -10.77 15.94
C PRO A 80 17.19 -11.87 15.56
N ASP A 81 17.61 -11.93 14.30
CA ASP A 81 18.84 -12.67 13.99
C ASP A 81 19.52 -12.13 12.75
N ARG A 82 20.61 -11.39 13.00
CA ARG A 82 21.58 -10.96 12.00
C ARG A 82 22.69 -12.00 11.95
N SER A 83 22.85 -12.68 10.82
CA SER A 83 24.17 -12.73 10.19
C SER A 83 24.09 -13.28 8.75
N LYS A 84 24.83 -12.59 7.87
CA LYS A 84 25.32 -13.03 6.55
C LYS A 84 24.34 -13.09 5.38
N SER A 85 24.35 -12.03 4.57
CA SER A 85 24.56 -12.16 3.13
C SER A 85 24.89 -10.79 2.52
N GLU A 86 26.14 -10.37 2.65
CA GLU A 86 26.74 -9.39 1.73
C GLU A 86 27.34 -10.20 0.60
N ASP A 87 26.83 -10.00 -0.62
CA ASP A 87 27.64 -9.73 -1.80
C ASP A 87 26.84 -9.92 -3.09
N THR A 88 27.25 -9.13 -4.09
CA THR A 88 26.80 -9.13 -5.48
C THR A 88 25.56 -8.27 -5.76
N ILE A 89 25.80 -7.06 -6.28
CA ILE A 89 25.52 -6.69 -7.69
C ILE A 89 25.81 -5.18 -7.80
N SER A 90 26.99 -4.88 -8.30
CA SER A 90 27.32 -3.57 -8.87
C SER A 90 26.99 -3.57 -10.36
N GLN A 91 26.70 -2.38 -10.87
CA GLN A 91 26.58 -1.98 -12.28
C GLN A 91 25.22 -2.20 -12.93
N LEU A 92 24.51 -1.09 -13.16
CA LEU A 92 23.86 -0.72 -14.43
C LEU A 92 23.22 0.67 -14.27
N GLN A 93 23.67 1.64 -15.06
CA GLN A 93 23.10 2.99 -15.17
C GLN A 93 21.65 2.93 -15.70
N THR A 94 20.75 3.81 -15.23
CA THR A 94 19.70 4.55 -16.01
C THR A 94 18.49 5.07 -15.19
N ASN A 95 18.30 6.40 -15.30
CA ASN A 95 17.13 7.31 -15.42
C ASN A 95 15.86 7.26 -14.53
N GLU A 96 15.41 8.49 -14.23
CA GLU A 96 14.56 9.05 -13.15
C GLU A 96 13.03 8.80 -13.23
N SER A 97 12.44 8.38 -12.09
CA SER A 97 11.01 8.54 -11.73
C SER A 97 10.86 8.53 -10.19
N ASP A 98 10.22 9.56 -9.63
CA ASP A 98 10.06 9.77 -8.18
C ASP A 98 8.78 9.12 -7.64
N TRP A 99 8.91 8.27 -6.62
CA TRP A 99 7.80 7.63 -5.89
C TRP A 99 7.69 8.21 -4.49
N VAL A 100 6.46 8.43 -4.00
CA VAL A 100 6.21 8.82 -2.60
C VAL A 100 5.23 7.81 -1.99
N PHE A 101 5.71 7.07 -1.00
CA PHE A 101 4.89 6.19 -0.17
C PHE A 101 4.68 6.85 1.20
N ILE A 102 3.42 6.97 1.62
CA ILE A 102 3.07 7.46 2.95
C ILE A 102 2.04 6.49 3.53
N SER A 103 2.44 5.75 4.55
CA SER A 103 1.54 4.98 5.42
C SER A 103 1.58 5.63 6.79
N HIS A 104 0.45 5.67 7.50
CA HIS A 104 0.39 6.15 8.88
C HIS A 104 -0.59 5.30 9.71
N ASN A 105 -0.09 4.67 10.78
CA ASN A 105 -0.85 3.84 11.72
C ASN A 105 -0.94 4.51 13.10
N GLY A 106 -1.93 5.39 13.34
CA GLY A 106 -2.15 6.09 14.62
C GLY A 106 -3.63 6.15 15.05
N GLN A 107 -3.96 6.75 16.19
CA GLN A 107 -5.36 6.90 16.65
C GLN A 107 -5.95 8.31 16.43
N ASP A 108 -5.17 9.32 16.06
CA ASP A 108 -5.62 10.73 15.86
C ASP A 108 -5.22 11.29 14.47
N ILE A 109 -5.75 10.70 13.40
CA ILE A 109 -5.09 10.79 12.08
C ILE A 109 -5.69 11.85 11.13
N THR A 110 -6.91 12.32 11.35
CA THR A 110 -7.51 13.36 10.48
C THR A 110 -6.69 14.65 10.50
N TYR A 111 -6.14 15.00 11.67
CA TYR A 111 -5.20 16.10 11.86
C TYR A 111 -3.93 15.87 11.04
N HIS A 112 -3.38 14.67 11.05
CA HIS A 112 -2.13 14.35 10.36
C HIS A 112 -2.22 14.40 8.84
N TYR A 113 -3.34 14.06 8.22
CA TYR A 113 -3.46 14.19 6.77
C TYR A 113 -3.36 15.67 6.32
N HIS A 114 -4.14 16.56 6.93
CA HIS A 114 -4.11 17.99 6.59
C HIS A 114 -2.86 18.72 7.09
N GLU A 115 -2.29 18.31 8.23
CA GLU A 115 -1.11 18.97 8.80
C GLU A 115 0.21 18.45 8.21
N LEU A 116 0.25 17.20 7.75
CA LEU A 116 1.50 16.54 7.39
C LEU A 116 1.56 16.11 5.93
N VAL A 117 0.50 15.48 5.41
CA VAL A 117 0.49 14.96 4.04
C VAL A 117 0.28 16.08 3.04
N VAL A 118 -0.77 16.89 3.21
CA VAL A 118 -1.11 17.99 2.30
C VAL A 118 0.05 19.00 2.16
N PRO A 119 0.66 19.53 3.25
CA PRO A 119 1.76 20.48 3.13
C PRO A 119 3.03 19.86 2.54
N LEU A 120 3.25 18.54 2.75
CA LEU A 120 4.35 17.84 2.10
C LEU A 120 4.14 17.77 0.59
N LEU A 121 2.93 17.44 0.13
CA LEU A 121 2.58 17.42 -1.29
C LEU A 121 2.67 18.84 -1.90
N HIS A 122 2.25 19.88 -1.17
CA HIS A 122 2.41 21.27 -1.62
C HIS A 122 3.88 21.66 -1.80
N ARG A 123 4.77 21.22 -0.91
CA ARG A 123 6.23 21.44 -1.06
C ARG A 123 6.81 20.72 -2.29
N MET A 124 6.07 19.81 -2.91
CA MET A 124 6.43 19.12 -4.14
C MET A 124 5.73 19.73 -5.38
N ALA A 125 5.24 20.97 -5.29
CA ALA A 125 4.49 21.65 -6.34
C ALA A 125 5.20 21.74 -7.72
N HIS A 126 6.52 21.61 -7.74
CA HIS A 126 7.35 21.61 -8.94
C HIS A 126 7.42 20.26 -9.66
N LEU A 127 6.84 19.18 -9.11
CA LEU A 127 6.88 17.87 -9.75
C LEU A 127 5.99 17.84 -11.00
N GLU A 128 6.55 17.41 -12.12
CA GLU A 128 5.79 17.12 -13.35
C GLU A 128 5.08 15.77 -13.31
N LYS A 129 5.58 14.83 -12.50
CA LYS A 129 5.05 13.46 -12.39
C LYS A 129 5.04 13.02 -10.93
N LEU A 130 3.93 12.46 -10.48
CA LEU A 130 3.76 11.92 -9.13
C LEU A 130 2.98 10.61 -9.17
N THR A 131 3.56 9.58 -8.54
CA THR A 131 2.86 8.34 -8.20
C THR A 131 2.68 8.28 -6.69
N LEU A 132 1.44 8.40 -6.23
CA LEU A 132 1.07 8.48 -4.82
C LEU A 132 0.40 7.19 -4.35
N TYR A 133 1.00 6.54 -3.36
CA TYR A 133 0.34 5.48 -2.61
C TYR A 133 0.15 5.96 -1.17
N LEU A 134 -1.09 6.07 -0.73
CA LEU A 134 -1.44 6.66 0.54
C LEU A 134 -2.40 5.74 1.29
N HIS A 135 -2.05 5.36 2.51
CA HIS A 135 -2.95 4.67 3.42
C HIS A 135 -3.15 5.51 4.67
N ILE A 136 -4.40 5.86 4.92
CA ILE A 136 -4.84 6.75 5.99
C ILE A 136 -5.86 5.97 6.79
N ASN A 137 -5.77 6.03 8.11
CA ASN A 137 -6.92 5.74 8.95
C ASN A 137 -7.46 7.11 9.39
N THR A 138 -8.75 7.39 9.43
CA THR A 138 -9.25 8.74 9.73
C THR A 138 -10.62 8.70 10.36
N ASP A 139 -10.86 9.69 11.20
CA ASP A 139 -12.15 9.92 11.83
C ASP A 139 -13.06 10.72 10.92
N GLY A 140 -13.64 10.05 9.92
CA GLY A 140 -14.77 10.56 9.13
C GLY A 140 -14.41 11.48 7.94
N LEU A 141 -13.13 11.71 7.65
CA LEU A 141 -12.74 12.42 6.42
C LEU A 141 -12.75 11.46 5.22
N LEU A 142 -13.61 11.75 4.24
CA LEU A 142 -13.58 11.09 2.95
C LEU A 142 -12.79 11.96 1.96
N ILE A 143 -11.68 11.43 1.44
CA ILE A 143 -10.96 12.08 0.33
C ILE A 143 -11.68 11.69 -0.96
N ASN A 144 -12.51 12.59 -1.46
CA ASN A 144 -13.17 12.48 -2.76
C ASN A 144 -12.42 13.27 -3.84
N ASP A 145 -12.92 13.23 -5.06
CA ASP A 145 -12.30 13.90 -6.21
C ASP A 145 -12.22 15.43 -6.01
N THR A 146 -13.26 16.05 -5.42
CA THR A 146 -13.26 17.47 -5.07
C THR A 146 -12.18 17.81 -4.06
N HIS A 147 -12.01 16.97 -3.04
CA HIS A 147 -10.97 17.14 -2.03
C HIS A 147 -9.58 17.02 -2.66
N LEU A 148 -9.33 16.01 -3.51
CA LEU A 148 -8.05 15.88 -4.23
C LEU A 148 -7.76 17.11 -5.09
N GLN A 149 -8.79 17.61 -5.78
CA GLN A 149 -8.65 18.79 -6.62
C GLN A 149 -8.27 20.03 -5.81
N ASN A 150 -9.00 20.28 -4.73
CA ASN A 150 -8.86 21.51 -3.94
C ASN A 150 -7.62 21.48 -3.03
N GLU A 151 -7.27 20.33 -2.47
CA GLU A 151 -6.20 20.24 -1.48
C GLU A 151 -4.87 19.80 -2.07
N ILE A 152 -4.83 19.14 -3.24
CA ILE A 152 -3.58 18.65 -3.82
C ILE A 152 -3.36 19.26 -5.21
N LEU A 153 -4.27 19.03 -6.15
CA LEU A 153 -4.00 19.31 -7.56
C LEU A 153 -3.90 20.81 -7.87
N ILE A 154 -4.73 21.66 -7.25
CA ILE A 154 -4.66 23.12 -7.45
C ILE A 154 -3.30 23.71 -7.02
N HIS A 155 -2.61 23.04 -6.08
CA HIS A 155 -1.33 23.46 -5.55
C HIS A 155 -0.13 22.83 -6.28
N MET A 156 -0.37 21.96 -7.27
CA MET A 156 0.69 21.30 -8.06
C MET A 156 0.48 21.59 -9.56
N PRO A 157 0.56 22.86 -10.01
CA PRO A 157 0.20 23.25 -11.38
C PRO A 157 1.13 22.66 -12.46
N GLN A 158 2.33 22.22 -12.10
CA GLN A 158 3.27 21.59 -13.02
C GLN A 158 2.99 20.09 -13.21
N LEU A 159 2.10 19.51 -12.41
CA LEU A 159 1.85 18.07 -12.41
C LEU A 159 1.09 17.64 -13.67
N HIS A 160 1.82 17.07 -14.62
CA HIS A 160 1.29 16.56 -15.88
C HIS A 160 0.85 15.10 -15.78
N THR A 161 1.50 14.31 -14.91
CA THR A 161 1.14 12.90 -14.68
C THR A 161 0.88 12.65 -13.22
N PHE A 162 -0.36 12.30 -12.87
CA PHE A 162 -0.73 11.93 -11.52
C PHE A 162 -1.35 10.54 -11.49
N THR A 163 -0.68 9.60 -10.82
CA THR A 163 -1.18 8.25 -10.57
C THR A 163 -1.35 8.07 -9.08
N PHE A 164 -2.51 7.60 -8.62
CA PHE A 164 -2.73 7.44 -7.19
C PHE A 164 -3.53 6.19 -6.81
N TYR A 165 -3.25 5.71 -5.60
CA TYR A 165 -4.11 4.81 -4.83
C TYR A 165 -4.14 5.34 -3.39
N ILE A 166 -5.34 5.67 -2.93
CA ILE A 166 -5.60 6.17 -1.59
C ILE A 166 -6.54 5.18 -0.92
N SER A 167 -6.12 4.63 0.20
CA SER A 167 -6.92 3.77 1.05
C SER A 167 -7.19 4.48 2.36
N ILE A 168 -8.46 4.54 2.76
CA ILE A 168 -8.93 5.26 3.93
C ILE A 168 -9.70 4.28 4.82
N GLU A 169 -9.19 4.01 6.02
CA GLU A 169 -9.90 3.25 7.06
C GLU A 169 -10.69 4.22 7.93
N ILE A 170 -12.02 4.04 8.02
CA ILE A 170 -12.94 4.94 8.71
C ILE A 170 -13.65 4.16 9.83
N GLY A 171 -13.63 4.67 11.05
CA GLY A 171 -14.40 4.10 12.18
C GLY A 171 -15.92 4.29 12.03
N ALA A 172 -16.71 3.26 12.31
CA ALA A 172 -18.16 3.25 12.07
C ALA A 172 -18.96 4.23 12.93
N CYS A 173 -18.42 4.65 14.09
CA CYS A 173 -19.07 5.68 14.91
C CYS A 173 -19.13 7.05 14.22
N LYS A 174 -18.44 7.22 13.08
CA LYS A 174 -18.17 8.53 12.47
C LYS A 174 -18.47 8.59 10.97
N LEU A 175 -19.02 7.54 10.35
CA LEU A 175 -19.54 7.68 8.99
C LEU A 175 -20.80 8.57 9.03
N PRO A 176 -20.88 9.63 8.21
CA PRO A 176 -22.15 10.27 7.93
C PRO A 176 -23.11 9.18 7.45
N ARG A 177 -24.27 9.02 8.10
CA ARG A 177 -25.25 7.94 7.85
C ARG A 177 -25.80 7.89 6.41
N SER A 178 -25.32 8.75 5.52
CA SER A 178 -25.89 9.01 4.20
C SER A 178 -24.90 8.97 3.04
N ILE A 179 -23.64 8.52 3.22
CA ILE A 179 -22.75 8.40 2.04
C ILE A 179 -23.20 7.16 1.25
N SER A 180 -24.04 7.36 0.24
CA SER A 180 -24.33 6.32 -0.73
C SER A 180 -23.08 6.07 -1.58
N PRO A 181 -22.78 4.81 -1.96
CA PRO A 181 -21.80 4.52 -3.01
C PRO A 181 -22.02 5.37 -4.28
N ASP A 182 -23.29 5.68 -4.59
CA ASP A 182 -23.67 6.53 -5.72
C ASP A 182 -23.22 7.99 -5.55
N ASP A 183 -23.18 8.50 -4.33
CA ASP A 183 -22.77 9.88 -4.07
C ASP A 183 -21.27 10.07 -4.31
N ILE A 184 -20.48 9.02 -4.07
CA ILE A 184 -19.05 9.05 -4.32
C ILE A 184 -18.77 8.93 -5.81
N GLN A 185 -19.49 8.05 -6.52
CA GLN A 185 -19.33 7.89 -7.96
C GLN A 185 -19.76 9.13 -8.76
N LYS A 186 -20.67 9.95 -8.23
CA LYS A 186 -21.09 11.21 -8.85
C LYS A 186 -20.04 12.33 -8.77
N THR A 187 -19.08 12.26 -7.85
CA THR A 187 -18.05 13.31 -7.69
C THR A 187 -16.98 13.31 -8.80
N SER A 188 -16.97 12.31 -9.68
CA SER A 188 -15.91 12.08 -10.68
C SER A 188 -16.02 12.89 -11.99
N THR A 189 -16.72 14.01 -11.99
CA THR A 189 -17.19 14.64 -13.24
C THR A 189 -16.32 15.76 -13.82
N ASN A 190 -15.25 16.23 -13.13
CA ASN A 190 -14.59 17.49 -13.53
C ASN A 190 -13.15 17.41 -14.07
N ILE A 191 -12.48 16.26 -14.08
CA ILE A 191 -11.15 16.14 -14.71
C ILE A 191 -11.29 15.35 -16.02
N LYS A 192 -11.32 16.07 -17.15
CA LYS A 192 -11.72 15.59 -18.49
C LYS A 192 -10.94 14.39 -19.10
N SER A 193 -10.06 13.70 -18.38
CA SER A 193 -9.44 12.45 -18.89
C SER A 193 -9.10 11.38 -17.84
N ILE A 194 -9.36 11.62 -16.56
CA ILE A 194 -8.91 10.73 -15.47
C ILE A 194 -10.13 9.94 -14.98
N ARG A 195 -10.16 8.63 -15.26
CA ARG A 195 -11.18 7.73 -14.70
C ARG A 195 -10.79 7.34 -13.28
N THR A 196 -11.35 8.00 -12.29
CA THR A 196 -11.24 7.60 -10.89
C THR A 196 -12.24 6.47 -10.61
N ALA A 197 -11.81 5.49 -9.82
CA ALA A 197 -12.66 4.44 -9.29
C ALA A 197 -12.67 4.55 -7.77
N CYS A 198 -13.85 4.38 -7.19
CA CYS A 198 -14.01 4.31 -5.74
C CYS A 198 -14.67 2.98 -5.35
N VAL A 199 -14.11 2.33 -4.34
CA VAL A 199 -14.65 1.11 -3.75
C VAL A 199 -14.79 1.31 -2.25
N ILE A 200 -15.94 0.94 -1.69
CA ILE A 200 -16.20 1.00 -0.26
C ILE A 200 -16.46 -0.41 0.24
N GLU A 201 -15.80 -0.77 1.33
CA GLU A 201 -15.84 -2.08 1.93
C GLU A 201 -16.06 -1.98 3.42
N SER A 202 -16.97 -2.77 3.98
CA SER A 202 -17.05 -2.94 5.43
C SER A 202 -16.03 -4.01 5.86
N LEU A 203 -14.99 -3.58 6.56
CA LEU A 203 -13.96 -4.48 7.10
C LEU A 203 -14.47 -5.22 8.35
N ASN A 204 -15.25 -4.52 9.17
CA ASN A 204 -15.97 -5.06 10.32
C ASN A 204 -17.15 -4.14 10.69
N ARG A 205 -17.92 -4.49 11.74
CA ARG A 205 -19.07 -3.69 12.21
C ARG A 205 -18.72 -2.25 12.59
N PHE A 206 -17.45 -2.00 12.89
CA PHE A 206 -16.91 -0.74 13.38
C PHE A 206 -15.92 -0.09 12.42
N THR A 207 -15.71 -0.65 11.23
CA THR A 207 -14.68 -0.14 10.33
C THR A 207 -15.06 -0.34 8.87
N THR A 208 -14.97 0.75 8.11
CA THR A 208 -15.16 0.77 6.66
C THR A 208 -13.85 1.19 6.01
N MET A 209 -13.44 0.51 4.94
CA MET A 209 -12.32 0.89 4.12
C MET A 209 -12.83 1.48 2.80
N CYS A 210 -12.35 2.67 2.46
CA CYS A 210 -12.60 3.31 1.17
C CYS A 210 -11.32 3.27 0.34
N HIS A 211 -11.43 2.88 -0.92
CA HIS A 211 -10.33 2.87 -1.89
C HIS A 211 -10.66 3.83 -3.00
N ALA A 212 -9.83 4.85 -3.21
CA ALA A 212 -9.88 5.74 -4.34
C ALA A 212 -8.62 5.56 -5.19
N TYR A 213 -8.77 5.29 -6.49
CA TYR A 213 -7.62 5.05 -7.35
C TYR A 213 -7.88 5.38 -8.82
N LEU A 214 -6.79 5.52 -9.57
CA LEU A 214 -6.84 5.69 -11.02
C LEU A 214 -7.11 4.37 -11.73
N PHE A 215 -8.04 4.39 -12.70
CA PHE A 215 -8.30 3.26 -13.59
C PHE A 215 -7.64 3.47 -14.97
N PRO A 216 -6.92 2.47 -15.52
CA PRO A 216 -6.67 1.14 -14.97
C PRO A 216 -5.71 1.16 -13.77
N PHE A 217 -5.93 0.24 -12.83
CA PHE A 217 -5.09 0.12 -11.63
C PHE A 217 -3.65 -0.27 -12.00
N SER A 218 -2.66 0.46 -11.51
CA SER A 218 -1.25 0.30 -11.90
C SER A 218 -0.31 -0.09 -10.75
N PHE A 219 -0.83 -0.23 -9.53
CA PHE A 219 0.00 -0.55 -8.36
C PHE A 219 0.20 -2.06 -8.20
N THR A 220 1.34 -2.41 -7.60
CA THR A 220 1.71 -3.81 -7.37
C THR A 220 1.19 -4.37 -6.05
N HIS A 221 0.81 -3.50 -5.13
CA HIS A 221 0.36 -3.83 -3.78
C HIS A 221 -1.08 -3.40 -3.59
N LEU A 222 -1.88 -4.25 -2.98
CA LEU A 222 -3.27 -3.95 -2.67
C LEU A 222 -3.67 -4.58 -1.34
N ASN A 223 -4.35 -3.79 -0.51
CA ASN A 223 -5.01 -4.26 0.70
C ASN A 223 -6.52 -4.26 0.44
N ILE A 224 -7.19 -5.38 0.69
CA ILE A 224 -8.62 -5.56 0.45
C ILE A 224 -9.30 -6.35 1.56
N SER A 225 -10.63 -6.31 1.60
CA SER A 225 -11.49 -7.25 2.33
C SER A 225 -12.21 -8.22 1.39
N SER A 226 -13.03 -9.10 1.96
CA SER A 226 -13.94 -9.98 1.21
C SER A 226 -15.03 -9.25 0.43
N GLN A 227 -15.28 -7.98 0.74
CA GLN A 227 -16.28 -7.17 0.06
C GLN A 227 -15.73 -6.49 -1.20
N PHE A 228 -14.41 -6.51 -1.42
CA PHE A 228 -13.80 -5.94 -2.62
C PHE A 228 -14.46 -6.50 -3.89
N PRO A 229 -14.83 -5.65 -4.86
CA PRO A 229 -15.58 -6.06 -6.04
C PRO A 229 -14.77 -7.02 -6.90
N ASN A 230 -15.48 -7.84 -7.68
CA ASN A 230 -14.83 -8.76 -8.60
C ASN A 230 -14.27 -7.99 -9.80
N MET A 231 -12.99 -7.61 -9.73
CA MET A 231 -12.28 -6.87 -10.77
C MET A 231 -10.94 -7.54 -11.06
N ILE A 232 -10.57 -7.64 -12.34
CA ILE A 232 -9.28 -8.21 -12.73
C ILE A 232 -8.21 -7.11 -12.64
N LEU A 233 -7.26 -7.28 -11.74
CA LEU A 233 -6.18 -6.32 -11.46
C LEU A 233 -4.82 -6.95 -11.77
N ASN A 234 -4.46 -6.96 -13.07
CA ASN A 234 -3.25 -7.62 -13.59
C ASN A 234 -1.92 -7.07 -13.03
N SER A 235 -1.92 -5.84 -12.53
CA SER A 235 -0.73 -5.19 -11.96
C SER A 235 -0.41 -5.64 -10.54
N VAL A 236 -1.40 -6.16 -9.81
CA VAL A 236 -1.26 -6.58 -8.42
C VAL A 236 -0.48 -7.89 -8.36
N THR A 237 0.66 -7.84 -7.67
CA THR A 237 1.52 -8.99 -7.39
C THR A 237 1.59 -9.30 -5.90
N HIS A 238 1.22 -8.35 -5.04
CA HIS A 238 1.22 -8.47 -3.59
C HIS A 238 -0.17 -8.12 -3.07
N LEU A 239 -0.87 -9.11 -2.55
CA LEU A 239 -2.21 -8.95 -2.01
C LEU A 239 -2.20 -9.22 -0.51
N TYR A 240 -2.75 -8.27 0.25
CA TYR A 240 -3.05 -8.44 1.66
C TYR A 240 -4.57 -8.42 1.83
N VAL A 241 -5.11 -9.50 2.38
CA VAL A 241 -6.53 -9.60 2.72
C VAL A 241 -6.67 -9.55 4.23
N LYS A 242 -7.42 -8.56 4.72
CA LYS A 242 -7.82 -8.47 6.13
C LYS A 242 -9.33 -8.55 6.19
N ASP A 243 -9.86 -9.42 7.02
CA ASP A 243 -11.30 -9.48 7.23
C ASP A 243 -11.64 -9.95 8.66
N SER A 244 -12.85 -9.60 9.09
CA SER A 244 -13.45 -10.02 10.36
C SER A 244 -14.62 -11.00 10.16
N ILE A 245 -15.08 -11.20 8.93
CA ILE A 245 -16.13 -12.18 8.62
C ILE A 245 -15.54 -13.48 8.09
N SER A 246 -16.29 -14.57 8.25
CA SER A 246 -15.91 -15.88 7.72
C SER A 246 -15.77 -15.86 6.19
N LEU A 247 -14.62 -16.30 5.67
CA LEU A 247 -14.37 -16.34 4.22
C LEU A 247 -14.83 -17.67 3.64
N LYS A 248 -15.70 -17.58 2.63
CA LYS A 248 -16.19 -18.74 1.89
C LYS A 248 -15.17 -19.20 0.85
N HIS A 249 -15.16 -20.48 0.50
CA HIS A 249 -14.30 -21.01 -0.59
C HIS A 249 -14.41 -20.22 -1.90
N ARG A 250 -15.62 -19.75 -2.25
CA ARG A 250 -15.85 -18.88 -3.43
C ARG A 250 -15.01 -17.59 -3.43
N PHE A 251 -14.66 -17.07 -2.25
CA PHE A 251 -13.78 -15.90 -2.13
C PHE A 251 -12.35 -16.26 -2.54
N VAL A 252 -11.83 -17.39 -2.07
CA VAL A 252 -10.52 -17.92 -2.49
C VAL A 252 -10.47 -18.12 -4.01
N MET A 253 -11.51 -18.71 -4.60
CA MET A 253 -11.62 -18.80 -6.06
C MET A 253 -11.62 -17.42 -6.72
N ARG A 254 -12.36 -16.45 -6.17
CA ARG A 254 -12.41 -15.08 -6.71
C ARG A 254 -11.02 -14.43 -6.72
N ILE A 255 -10.21 -14.62 -5.68
CA ILE A 255 -8.83 -14.08 -5.63
C ILE A 255 -8.00 -14.63 -6.79
N SER A 256 -8.02 -15.94 -7.05
CA SER A 256 -7.25 -16.53 -8.15
C SER A 256 -7.59 -15.92 -9.52
N LYS A 257 -8.87 -15.58 -9.74
CA LYS A 257 -9.36 -14.99 -11.00
C LYS A 257 -9.11 -13.49 -11.09
N ALA A 258 -9.26 -12.78 -9.99
CA ALA A 258 -9.07 -11.32 -9.92
C ALA A 258 -7.59 -10.92 -10.00
N PHE A 259 -6.68 -11.78 -9.53
CA PHE A 259 -5.26 -11.45 -9.39
C PHE A 259 -4.36 -12.50 -10.09
N PRO A 260 -4.39 -12.57 -11.43
CA PRO A 260 -3.68 -13.63 -12.18
C PRO A 260 -2.15 -13.57 -12.05
N MET A 261 -1.60 -12.41 -11.65
CA MET A 261 -0.17 -12.19 -11.44
C MET A 261 0.25 -12.22 -9.96
N LEU A 262 -0.60 -12.75 -9.08
CA LEU A 262 -0.35 -12.77 -7.64
C LEU A 262 0.87 -13.61 -7.27
N MET A 263 1.89 -12.96 -6.72
CA MET A 263 3.15 -13.59 -6.29
C MET A 263 3.23 -13.76 -4.78
N CYS A 264 2.69 -12.80 -4.02
CA CYS A 264 2.70 -12.78 -2.57
C CYS A 264 1.27 -12.58 -2.07
N PHE A 265 0.76 -13.57 -1.34
CA PHE A 265 -0.57 -13.51 -0.75
C PHE A 265 -0.48 -13.62 0.76
N SER A 266 -0.97 -12.62 1.47
CA SER A 266 -1.12 -12.64 2.91
C SER A 266 -2.59 -12.53 3.29
N LEU A 267 -3.03 -13.43 4.15
CA LEU A 267 -4.37 -13.45 4.69
C LEU A 267 -4.30 -13.22 6.20
N ARG A 268 -5.16 -12.35 6.72
CA ARG A 268 -5.38 -12.13 8.14
C ARG A 268 -6.87 -12.22 8.43
N ASN A 269 -7.26 -13.36 9.00
CA ASN A 269 -8.64 -13.63 9.37
C ASN A 269 -8.70 -14.69 10.47
N SER A 270 -8.99 -14.26 11.70
CA SER A 270 -9.11 -15.15 12.85
C SER A 270 -10.48 -15.82 13.00
N THR A 271 -11.44 -15.49 12.13
CA THR A 271 -12.81 -16.01 12.20
C THR A 271 -12.86 -17.40 11.57
N THR A 272 -13.40 -18.38 12.29
CA THR A 272 -13.60 -19.76 11.80
C THR A 272 -14.34 -19.77 10.46
N GLN A 273 -13.96 -20.69 9.59
CA GLN A 273 -14.72 -20.95 8.38
C GLN A 273 -16.05 -21.58 8.80
N LEU A 274 -17.17 -20.97 8.42
CA LEU A 274 -18.48 -21.57 8.63
C LEU A 274 -18.59 -22.76 7.68
N CYS A 275 -18.15 -23.94 8.13
CA CYS A 275 -18.22 -25.22 7.40
C CYS A 275 -19.64 -25.67 7.00
N ASN A 276 -20.67 -24.86 7.28
CA ASN A 276 -22.08 -25.26 7.14
C ASN A 276 -22.73 -24.87 5.80
N ASP A 277 -21.98 -24.31 4.84
CA ASP A 277 -22.50 -24.13 3.46
C ASP A 277 -22.40 -25.42 2.61
N HIS A 278 -22.29 -26.59 3.23
CA HIS A 278 -22.66 -27.87 2.61
C HIS A 278 -24.16 -27.99 2.30
N ALA A 279 -24.98 -27.01 2.72
CA ALA A 279 -26.26 -26.74 2.08
C ALA A 279 -26.01 -26.20 0.65
N MET A 280 -25.66 -27.14 -0.22
CA MET A 280 -25.78 -27.15 -1.69
C MET A 280 -26.67 -26.00 -2.19
N THR A 281 -26.05 -24.88 -2.53
CA THR A 281 -26.47 -24.22 -3.75
C THR A 281 -26.01 -25.15 -4.86
N THR A 282 -26.98 -25.66 -5.61
CA THR A 282 -26.94 -26.71 -6.65
C THR A 282 -26.03 -26.40 -7.85
N ASP A 283 -24.98 -25.61 -7.66
CA ASP A 283 -23.97 -25.39 -8.68
C ASP A 283 -22.88 -26.46 -8.52
N GLU A 284 -23.26 -27.71 -8.80
CA GLU A 284 -22.37 -28.89 -8.78
C GLU A 284 -21.06 -28.64 -9.56
N ASN A 285 -21.09 -27.71 -10.52
CA ASN A 285 -19.94 -27.26 -11.30
C ASN A 285 -18.82 -26.63 -10.46
N LEU A 286 -19.14 -25.93 -9.36
CA LEU A 286 -18.12 -25.27 -8.54
C LEU A 286 -17.33 -26.25 -7.68
N SER A 287 -17.94 -27.40 -7.35
CA SER A 287 -17.34 -28.40 -6.46
C SER A 287 -16.12 -29.10 -7.07
N ASN A 288 -15.99 -29.10 -8.40
CA ASN A 288 -14.91 -29.76 -9.14
C ASN A 288 -13.87 -28.79 -9.72
N LEU A 289 -13.99 -27.48 -9.46
CA LEU A 289 -13.02 -26.51 -9.98
C LEU A 289 -11.73 -26.54 -9.16
N ILE A 290 -10.62 -26.79 -9.85
CA ILE A 290 -9.28 -26.58 -9.31
C ILE A 290 -9.01 -25.07 -9.31
N ILE A 291 -8.66 -24.53 -8.14
CA ILE A 291 -8.24 -23.14 -7.97
C ILE A 291 -6.73 -23.08 -8.13
N GLU A 292 -6.27 -22.39 -9.17
CA GLU A 292 -4.84 -22.30 -9.47
C GLU A 292 -4.27 -20.92 -9.12
N TYR A 293 -3.12 -20.92 -8.46
CA TYR A 293 -2.32 -19.72 -8.23
C TYR A 293 -0.96 -19.86 -8.93
N PRO A 294 -0.91 -19.64 -10.25
CA PRO A 294 0.23 -20.03 -11.08
C PRO A 294 1.51 -19.24 -10.75
N GLN A 295 1.38 -18.03 -10.22
CA GLN A 295 2.51 -17.14 -9.91
C GLN A 295 2.84 -17.06 -8.41
N LEU A 296 2.07 -17.72 -7.54
CA LEU A 296 2.21 -17.55 -6.10
C LEU A 296 3.47 -18.22 -5.58
N ILE A 297 4.36 -17.41 -5.02
CA ILE A 297 5.68 -17.81 -4.50
C ILE A 297 5.68 -17.77 -2.97
N LEU A 298 4.93 -16.83 -2.37
CA LEU A 298 4.82 -16.63 -0.93
C LEU A 298 3.35 -16.63 -0.50
N LEU A 299 3.03 -17.49 0.47
CA LEU A 299 1.75 -17.52 1.17
C LEU A 299 1.97 -17.29 2.67
N ASP A 300 1.34 -16.24 3.23
CA ASP A 300 1.44 -15.85 4.64
C ASP A 300 0.08 -15.97 5.34
N LEU A 301 -0.01 -16.95 6.23
CA LEU A 301 -1.18 -17.38 6.98
C LEU A 301 -0.97 -17.27 8.50
N ARG A 302 0.07 -16.59 8.99
CA ARG A 302 0.42 -16.55 10.43
C ARG A 302 -0.66 -16.04 11.37
N TYR A 303 -1.66 -15.35 10.84
CA TYR A 303 -2.73 -14.73 11.62
C TYR A 303 -4.11 -15.14 11.09
N VAL A 304 -4.22 -16.40 10.64
CA VAL A 304 -5.49 -16.97 10.18
C VAL A 304 -5.97 -18.09 11.10
N ASN A 305 -7.27 -18.36 11.06
CA ASN A 305 -7.83 -19.56 11.65
C ASN A 305 -7.35 -20.83 10.92
N GLU A 306 -7.18 -21.93 11.65
CA GLU A 306 -6.68 -23.21 11.13
C GLU A 306 -7.46 -23.72 9.91
N ASP A 307 -8.77 -23.48 9.83
CA ASP A 307 -9.61 -23.87 8.69
C ASP A 307 -9.05 -23.33 7.35
N TYR A 308 -8.53 -22.09 7.34
CA TYR A 308 -7.95 -21.54 6.12
C TYR A 308 -6.59 -22.14 5.80
N VAL A 309 -5.82 -22.54 6.80
CA VAL A 309 -4.55 -23.26 6.60
C VAL A 309 -4.83 -24.59 5.93
N GLU A 310 -5.81 -25.34 6.43
CA GLU A 310 -6.26 -26.59 5.82
C GLU A 310 -6.75 -26.38 4.39
N GLN A 311 -7.58 -25.35 4.17
CA GLN A 311 -8.07 -24.99 2.85
C GLN A 311 -6.94 -24.74 1.84
N PHE A 312 -5.92 -23.94 2.20
CA PHE A 312 -4.84 -23.61 1.26
C PHE A 312 -3.79 -24.72 1.10
N LEU A 313 -3.53 -25.51 2.14
CA LEU A 313 -2.38 -26.42 2.17
C LEU A 313 -2.73 -27.90 2.12
N LEU A 314 -3.93 -28.29 2.54
CA LEU A 314 -4.37 -29.69 2.63
C LEU A 314 -5.45 -30.05 1.61
N GLU A 315 -6.31 -29.10 1.19
CA GLU A 315 -7.31 -29.40 0.16
C GLU A 315 -6.66 -29.68 -1.20
N THR A 316 -7.06 -30.78 -1.84
CA THR A 316 -6.58 -31.18 -3.17
C THR A 316 -7.05 -30.27 -4.31
N LYS A 317 -7.89 -29.27 -4.00
CA LYS A 317 -8.52 -28.38 -4.99
C LYS A 317 -7.75 -27.09 -5.19
N ILE A 318 -6.71 -26.81 -4.40
CA ILE A 318 -5.88 -25.61 -4.55
C ILE A 318 -4.49 -26.01 -5.08
N TYR A 319 -4.14 -25.50 -6.25
CA TYR A 319 -2.87 -25.78 -6.91
C TYR A 319 -1.92 -24.59 -6.82
N LEU A 320 -0.77 -24.81 -6.15
CA LEU A 320 0.23 -23.78 -5.83
C LEU A 320 1.62 -24.16 -6.41
N PRO A 321 1.77 -24.21 -7.75
CA PRO A 321 2.94 -24.82 -8.41
C PRO A 321 4.29 -24.15 -8.11
N ARG A 322 4.28 -22.86 -7.74
CA ARG A 322 5.49 -22.06 -7.55
C ARG A 322 5.73 -21.68 -6.09
N LEU A 323 4.97 -22.24 -5.16
CA LEU A 323 5.04 -21.90 -3.75
C LEU A 323 6.37 -22.38 -3.16
N THR A 324 7.27 -21.44 -2.89
CA THR A 324 8.59 -21.72 -2.31
C THR A 324 8.68 -21.30 -0.84
N GLN A 325 7.85 -20.35 -0.42
CA GLN A 325 7.85 -19.81 0.94
C GLN A 325 6.46 -19.89 1.54
N ARG A 326 6.38 -20.47 2.73
CA ARG A 326 5.15 -20.58 3.52
C ARG A 326 5.42 -20.00 4.90
N ARG A 327 4.52 -19.16 5.37
CA ARG A 327 4.50 -18.67 6.75
C ARG A 327 3.16 -19.06 7.32
N VAL A 328 3.14 -20.01 8.24
CA VAL A 328 1.94 -20.53 8.89
C VAL A 328 2.05 -20.24 10.37
#